data_AF-A0A7J4M229-F1
#
_entry.id   AF-A0A7J4M229-F1
#
_cell.length_a   1.000
_cell.length_b   1.000
_cell.length_c   1.000
_cell.angle_alpha   90.00
_cell.angle_beta   90.00
_cell.angle_gamma   90.00
#
_symmetry.space_group_name_H-M   'P 1'
#
loop_
_entity.id
_entity.type
_entity.pdbx_description
1 polymer ?
#
loop_
_entity_poly.entity_id
_entity_poly.type
_entity_poly.pdbx_seq_one_letter_code
_entity_poly.pdbx_strand_id
1 'polypeptide(L)'
;MGLVLFIDMDYFFAACEELRHPELKSKAFVVGTSTIAKKEKGVVQTCNYAARKFGIHSAMPTAQALRLKPDLVYLESDDEYYSMVSEKVMALLKGYGFPTEVVSIDEAALDLGETSYESAEELAKRIKGKIKKEIGLPCTIGVSTGKNYAKMVCDDSKPNGIGILKGEEVVPYLKDKKVEKMLGVGRKTAERLASMGIEKIGEIANADPNLLVERLGSFGKELYLLS
;
A
#
# COMPACT_ATOMS: atom_id res chain seq x y z
N MET A 1 -1.82 -5.73 22.45
CA MET A 1 -2.15 -5.66 21.01
C MET A 1 -1.44 -6.82 20.33
N GLY A 2 -2.17 -7.63 19.57
CA GLY A 2 -1.56 -8.73 18.81
C GLY A 2 -0.70 -8.22 17.64
N LEU A 3 0.15 -9.09 17.11
CA LEU A 3 0.91 -8.80 15.89
C LEU A 3 0.00 -8.93 14.67
N VAL A 4 0.19 -8.05 13.71
CA VAL A 4 -0.50 -8.05 12.42
C VAL A 4 0.53 -8.15 11.31
N LEU A 5 0.26 -8.99 10.31
CA LEU A 5 0.90 -8.92 9.01
C LEU A 5 0.02 -8.09 8.08
N PHE A 6 0.56 -7.01 7.53
CA PHE A 6 -0.06 -6.29 6.43
C PHE A 6 0.65 -6.69 5.14
N ILE A 7 -0.09 -7.25 4.18
CA ILE A 7 0.44 -7.75 2.91
C ILE A 7 -0.11 -6.87 1.79
N ASP A 8 0.77 -6.45 0.89
CA ASP A 8 0.48 -5.53 -0.22
C ASP A 8 1.18 -6.03 -1.49
N MET A 9 0.44 -6.31 -2.57
CA MET A 9 1.04 -6.77 -3.83
C MET A 9 1.71 -5.59 -4.53
N ASP A 10 3.02 -5.71 -4.81
CA ASP A 10 3.75 -4.59 -5.36
C ASP A 10 3.26 -4.27 -6.79
N TYR A 11 2.98 -2.99 -7.05
CA TYR A 11 2.58 -2.46 -8.38
C TYR A 11 1.50 -3.31 -9.08
N PHE A 12 0.52 -3.80 -8.30
CA PHE A 12 -0.35 -4.92 -8.61
C PHE A 12 -0.80 -5.07 -10.08
N PHE A 13 -1.51 -4.11 -10.68
CA PHE A 13 -1.99 -4.30 -12.06
C PHE A 13 -0.84 -4.40 -13.07
N ALA A 14 0.24 -3.64 -12.90
CA ALA A 14 1.41 -3.79 -13.75
C ALA A 14 2.13 -5.13 -13.50
N ALA A 15 2.16 -5.64 -12.26
CA ALA A 15 2.68 -6.99 -11.99
C ALA A 15 1.82 -8.07 -12.65
N CYS A 16 0.49 -7.92 -12.64
CA CYS A 16 -0.45 -8.78 -13.36
C CYS A 16 -0.19 -8.76 -14.88
N GLU A 17 0.06 -7.60 -15.48
CA GLU A 17 0.42 -7.53 -16.90
C GLU A 17 1.77 -8.18 -17.20
N GLU A 18 2.78 -8.00 -16.35
CA GLU A 18 4.08 -8.68 -16.50
C GLU A 18 4.01 -10.21 -16.34
N LEU A 19 2.94 -10.74 -15.72
CA LEU A 19 2.66 -12.17 -15.68
C LEU A 19 2.10 -12.69 -17.00
N ARG A 20 1.16 -11.96 -17.63
CA ARG A 20 0.57 -12.34 -18.94
C ARG A 20 1.50 -12.07 -20.10
N HIS A 21 2.32 -11.04 -19.97
CA HIS A 21 3.20 -10.51 -21.02
C HIS A 21 4.63 -10.35 -20.48
N PRO A 22 5.40 -11.45 -20.34
CA PRO A 22 6.76 -11.42 -19.79
C PRO A 22 7.71 -10.45 -20.50
N GLU A 23 7.47 -10.15 -21.78
CA GLU A 23 8.23 -9.18 -22.57
C GLU A 23 8.14 -7.73 -22.02
N LEU A 24 7.08 -7.40 -21.26
CA LEU A 24 6.89 -6.07 -20.66
C LEU A 24 7.91 -5.75 -19.56
N LYS A 25 8.52 -6.76 -18.92
CA LYS A 25 9.53 -6.55 -17.86
C LYS A 25 10.74 -5.74 -18.33
N SER A 26 11.00 -5.75 -19.64
CA SER A 26 12.09 -5.00 -20.28
C SER A 26 11.69 -3.59 -20.72
N LYS A 27 10.42 -3.20 -20.57
CA LYS A 27 9.85 -1.96 -21.10
C LYS A 27 9.29 -1.09 -19.98
N ALA A 28 9.30 0.22 -20.18
CA ALA A 28 8.51 1.13 -19.36
C ALA A 28 7.06 1.09 -19.85
N PHE A 29 6.10 0.85 -18.95
CA PHE A 29 4.69 0.84 -19.31
C PHE A 29 3.77 1.32 -18.18
N VAL A 30 2.53 1.65 -18.57
CA VAL A 30 1.45 2.04 -17.68
C VAL A 30 0.19 1.25 -17.99
N VAL A 31 -0.62 1.03 -16.96
CA VAL A 31 -2.04 0.67 -17.09
C VAL A 31 -2.85 1.93 -16.85
N GLY A 32 -3.75 2.27 -17.78
CA GLY A 32 -4.52 3.50 -17.72
C GLY A 32 -6.03 3.27 -17.75
N THR A 33 -6.76 4.28 -17.28
CA THR A 33 -8.23 4.22 -17.08
C THR A 33 -9.04 4.47 -18.35
N SER A 34 -8.38 4.78 -19.48
CA SER A 34 -9.03 5.07 -20.76
C SER A 34 -8.65 4.05 -21.82
N THR A 35 -9.45 3.96 -22.88
CA THR A 35 -9.09 3.14 -24.04
C THR A 35 -7.82 3.67 -24.71
N ILE A 36 -7.09 2.82 -25.43
CA ILE A 36 -5.89 3.16 -26.19
C ILE A 36 -6.15 4.34 -27.13
N ALA A 37 -7.30 4.35 -27.81
CA ALA A 37 -7.72 5.42 -28.72
C ALA A 37 -7.92 6.78 -28.01
N LYS A 38 -8.17 6.78 -26.70
CA LYS A 38 -8.39 7.97 -25.88
C LYS A 38 -7.37 8.11 -24.76
N LYS A 39 -6.23 7.42 -24.83
CA LYS A 39 -5.28 7.27 -23.72
C LYS A 39 -4.88 8.60 -23.09
N GLU A 40 -4.68 9.65 -23.89
CA GLU A 40 -4.29 10.98 -23.42
C GLU A 40 -5.33 11.67 -22.52
N LYS A 41 -6.61 11.27 -22.59
CA LYS A 41 -7.70 11.82 -21.79
C LYS A 41 -7.86 11.11 -20.44
N GLY A 42 -7.13 10.02 -20.21
CA GLY A 42 -7.18 9.24 -18.98
C GLY A 42 -6.13 9.64 -17.96
N VAL A 43 -6.06 8.83 -16.91
CA VAL A 43 -5.00 8.89 -15.89
C VAL A 43 -4.30 7.54 -15.79
N VAL A 44 -3.05 7.57 -15.34
CA VAL A 44 -2.27 6.39 -14.99
C VAL A 44 -2.89 5.77 -13.75
N GLN A 45 -3.36 4.53 -13.85
CA GLN A 45 -3.87 3.77 -12.72
C GLN A 45 -2.71 3.15 -11.94
N THR A 46 -1.77 2.52 -12.64
CA THR A 46 -0.48 2.09 -12.11
C THR A 46 0.57 2.04 -13.21
N CYS A 47 1.83 1.88 -12.80
CA CYS A 47 2.96 1.77 -13.71
C CYS A 47 4.04 0.87 -13.11
N ASN A 48 4.83 0.23 -13.96
CA ASN A 48 5.92 -0.62 -13.51
C ASN A 48 7.11 0.21 -13.01
N TYR A 49 8.05 -0.43 -12.30
CA TYR A 49 9.22 0.27 -11.76
C TYR A 49 10.10 0.92 -12.84
N ALA A 50 10.12 0.38 -14.07
CA ALA A 50 10.83 1.01 -15.17
C ALA A 50 10.23 2.37 -15.54
N ALA A 51 8.89 2.50 -15.60
CA ALA A 51 8.22 3.78 -15.82
C ALA A 51 8.41 4.76 -14.65
N ARG A 52 8.41 4.28 -13.40
CA ARG A 52 8.63 5.13 -12.20
C ARG A 52 9.96 5.88 -12.22
N LYS A 53 11.00 5.33 -12.87
CA LYS A 53 12.30 6.00 -13.04
C LYS A 53 12.21 7.30 -13.85
N PHE A 54 11.17 7.47 -14.66
CA PHE A 54 10.90 8.69 -15.43
C PHE A 54 9.97 9.67 -14.68
N GLY A 55 9.70 9.42 -13.40
CA GLY A 55 8.77 10.23 -12.59
C GLY A 55 7.30 9.91 -12.84
N ILE A 56 6.98 8.87 -13.63
CA ILE A 56 5.61 8.43 -13.86
C ILE A 56 5.06 7.75 -12.61
N HIS A 57 3.84 8.10 -12.20
CA HIS A 57 3.20 7.55 -11.00
C HIS A 57 1.68 7.47 -11.18
N SER A 58 1.01 6.72 -10.30
CA SER A 58 -0.46 6.64 -10.26
C SER A 58 -1.10 8.03 -10.11
N ALA A 59 -2.32 8.18 -10.63
CA ALA A 59 -3.09 9.42 -10.73
C ALA A 59 -2.45 10.53 -11.60
N MET A 60 -1.29 10.31 -12.22
CA MET A 60 -0.72 11.23 -13.21
C MET A 60 -1.61 11.24 -14.47
N PRO A 61 -1.90 12.40 -15.09
CA PRO A 61 -2.53 12.46 -16.41
C PRO A 61 -1.71 11.67 -17.44
N THR A 62 -2.34 10.78 -18.21
CA THR A 62 -1.61 9.93 -19.16
C THR A 62 -0.87 10.75 -20.23
N ALA A 63 -1.44 11.88 -20.66
CA ALA A 63 -0.78 12.80 -21.57
C ALA A 63 0.56 13.32 -21.00
N GLN A 64 0.66 13.53 -19.69
CA GLN A 64 1.91 13.91 -19.04
C GLN A 64 2.90 12.74 -19.02
N ALA A 65 2.45 11.53 -18.70
CA ALA A 65 3.30 10.35 -18.73
C ALA A 65 3.91 10.09 -20.12
N LEU A 66 3.11 10.25 -21.19
CA LEU A 66 3.55 10.12 -22.58
C LEU A 66 4.56 11.22 -22.98
N ARG A 67 4.48 12.43 -22.40
CA ARG A 67 5.50 13.47 -22.60
C ARG A 67 6.81 13.14 -21.89
N LEU A 68 6.75 12.54 -20.70
CA LEU A 68 7.94 12.11 -19.94
C LEU A 68 8.67 10.94 -20.62
N LYS A 69 7.93 10.04 -21.28
CA LYS A 69 8.46 8.89 -22.00
C LYS A 69 7.67 8.67 -23.30
N PRO A 70 8.11 9.20 -24.45
CA PRO A 70 7.36 9.13 -25.72
C PRO A 70 7.09 7.71 -26.24
N ASP A 71 7.97 6.76 -25.96
CA ASP A 71 7.87 5.33 -26.29
C ASP A 71 7.25 4.48 -25.15
N LEU A 72 6.57 5.12 -24.20
CA LEU A 72 5.88 4.44 -23.10
C LEU A 72 4.77 3.54 -23.63
N VAL A 73 4.81 2.27 -23.25
CA VAL A 73 3.73 1.32 -23.57
C VAL A 73 2.52 1.65 -22.71
N TYR A 74 1.36 1.72 -23.35
CA TYR A 74 0.08 1.99 -22.70
C TYR A 74 -0.81 0.76 -22.81
N LEU A 75 -1.33 0.30 -21.69
CA LEU A 75 -2.29 -0.80 -21.59
C LEU A 75 -3.61 -0.28 -21.03
N GLU A 76 -4.72 -0.81 -21.55
CA GLU A 76 -6.04 -0.60 -20.96
C GLU A 76 -6.19 -1.44 -19.70
N SER A 77 -6.92 -0.94 -18.70
CA SER A 77 -7.25 -1.73 -17.50
C SER A 77 -8.08 -2.96 -17.86
N ASP A 78 -7.75 -4.09 -17.26
CA ASP A 78 -8.53 -5.33 -17.31
C ASP A 78 -8.97 -5.71 -15.89
N ASP A 79 -9.97 -4.98 -15.39
CA ASP A 79 -10.45 -5.09 -14.01
C ASP A 79 -10.94 -6.50 -13.67
N GLU A 80 -11.49 -7.23 -14.64
CA GLU A 80 -11.93 -8.62 -14.47
C GLU A 80 -10.73 -9.55 -14.24
N TYR A 81 -9.69 -9.44 -15.07
CA TYR A 81 -8.47 -10.20 -14.85
C TYR A 81 -7.80 -9.88 -13.51
N TYR A 82 -7.71 -8.59 -13.14
CA TYR A 82 -7.11 -8.19 -11.88
C TYR A 82 -7.89 -8.71 -10.67
N SER A 83 -9.22 -8.70 -10.74
CA SER A 83 -10.09 -9.25 -9.70
C SER A 83 -9.89 -10.76 -9.55
N MET A 84 -9.84 -11.51 -10.66
CA MET A 84 -9.57 -12.94 -10.63
C MET A 84 -8.19 -13.26 -10.00
N VAL A 85 -7.15 -12.46 -10.29
CA VAL A 85 -5.82 -12.66 -9.68
C VAL A 85 -5.86 -12.32 -8.18
N SER A 86 -6.54 -11.25 -7.80
CA SER A 86 -6.76 -10.87 -6.39
C SER A 86 -7.43 -11.99 -5.61
N GLU A 87 -8.51 -12.57 -6.13
CA GLU A 87 -9.23 -13.66 -5.48
C GLU A 87 -8.32 -14.86 -5.17
N LYS A 88 -7.39 -15.19 -6.07
CA LYS A 88 -6.39 -16.24 -5.84
C LYS A 88 -5.43 -15.89 -4.70
N VAL A 89 -4.96 -14.64 -4.64
CA VAL A 89 -4.10 -14.15 -3.54
C VAL A 89 -4.88 -14.22 -2.22
N MET A 90 -6.09 -13.68 -2.18
CA MET A 90 -6.92 -13.64 -0.96
C MET A 90 -7.30 -15.03 -0.48
N ALA A 91 -7.60 -15.97 -1.39
CA ALA A 91 -7.85 -17.38 -1.04
C ALA A 91 -6.61 -18.05 -0.44
N LEU A 92 -5.42 -17.81 -1.03
CA LEU A 92 -4.15 -18.30 -0.50
C LEU A 92 -3.88 -17.77 0.91
N LEU A 93 -4.13 -16.47 1.15
CA LEU A 93 -3.94 -15.84 2.45
C LEU A 93 -4.90 -16.42 3.51
N LYS A 94 -6.19 -16.55 3.17
CA LYS A 94 -7.19 -17.18 4.05
C LYS A 94 -6.82 -18.63 4.42
N GLY A 95 -6.14 -19.35 3.53
CA GLY A 95 -5.66 -20.70 3.77
C GLY A 95 -4.66 -20.87 4.92
N TYR A 96 -4.09 -19.77 5.45
CA TYR A 96 -3.21 -19.83 6.63
C TYR A 96 -3.97 -19.90 7.96
N GLY A 97 -5.29 -19.72 7.97
CA GLY A 97 -6.12 -19.93 9.16
C GLY A 97 -6.12 -18.78 10.18
N PHE A 98 -5.54 -17.62 9.83
CA PHE A 98 -5.61 -16.41 10.65
C PHE A 98 -6.83 -15.56 10.28
N PRO A 99 -7.44 -14.82 11.24
CA PRO A 99 -8.40 -13.77 10.92
C PRO A 99 -7.81 -12.84 9.86
N THR A 100 -8.50 -12.76 8.71
CA THR A 100 -8.01 -12.06 7.52
C THR A 100 -9.01 -10.97 7.13
N GLU A 101 -8.54 -9.73 7.10
CA GLU A 101 -9.27 -8.57 6.57
C GLU A 101 -8.75 -8.26 5.17
N VAL A 102 -9.63 -8.24 4.17
CA VAL A 102 -9.30 -7.75 2.82
C VAL A 102 -9.49 -6.23 2.82
N VAL A 103 -8.41 -5.49 2.63
CA VAL A 103 -8.40 -4.01 2.71
C VAL A 103 -8.67 -3.39 1.33
N SER A 104 -8.12 -3.98 0.28
CA SER A 104 -8.32 -3.60 -1.12
C SER A 104 -8.17 -4.82 -2.04
N ILE A 105 -8.16 -4.60 -3.35
CA ILE A 105 -7.90 -5.65 -4.34
C ILE A 105 -6.48 -6.25 -4.22
N ASP A 106 -5.52 -5.52 -3.67
CA ASP A 106 -4.11 -5.91 -3.58
C ASP A 106 -3.58 -5.96 -2.14
N GLU A 107 -4.41 -5.60 -1.16
CA GLU A 107 -4.00 -5.48 0.25
C GLU A 107 -4.86 -6.35 1.18
N ALA A 108 -4.21 -6.98 2.17
CA ALA A 108 -4.88 -7.71 3.24
C ALA A 108 -4.09 -7.64 4.56
N ALA A 109 -4.81 -7.74 5.68
CA ALA A 109 -4.24 -7.82 7.02
C ALA A 109 -4.58 -9.15 7.69
N LEU A 110 -3.57 -9.83 8.24
CA LEU A 110 -3.72 -11.06 9.03
C LEU A 110 -3.42 -10.76 10.49
N ASP A 111 -4.38 -11.02 11.38
CA ASP A 111 -4.19 -10.92 12.83
C ASP A 111 -3.56 -12.20 13.37
N LEU A 112 -2.34 -12.10 13.88
CA LEU A 112 -1.59 -13.22 14.46
C LEU A 112 -1.81 -13.37 15.98
N GLY A 113 -2.54 -12.45 16.61
CA GLY A 113 -2.72 -12.42 18.06
C GLY A 113 -1.38 -12.37 18.81
N GLU A 114 -1.27 -13.18 19.86
CA GLU A 114 -0.05 -13.32 20.65
C GLU A 114 0.93 -14.27 19.96
N THR A 115 1.78 -13.71 19.10
CA THR A 115 2.85 -14.41 18.37
C THR A 115 4.17 -13.66 18.56
N SER A 116 5.32 -14.34 18.49
CA SER A 116 6.63 -13.67 18.52
C SER A 116 6.96 -13.00 17.18
N TYR A 117 7.83 -11.99 17.20
CA TYR A 117 8.27 -11.33 15.97
C TYR A 117 9.02 -12.29 15.04
N GLU A 118 9.79 -13.24 15.60
CA GLU A 118 10.51 -14.26 14.85
C GLU A 118 9.54 -15.18 14.08
N SER A 119 8.51 -15.70 14.75
CA SER A 119 7.49 -16.52 14.10
C SER A 119 6.67 -15.74 13.06
N ALA A 120 6.39 -14.46 13.33
CA ALA A 120 5.73 -13.59 12.37
C ALA A 120 6.59 -13.35 11.12
N GLU A 121 7.90 -13.16 11.28
CA GLU A 121 8.85 -13.01 10.18
C GLU A 121 8.95 -14.29 9.34
N GLU A 122 9.04 -15.46 9.97
CA GLU A 122 9.04 -16.74 9.27
C GLU A 122 7.75 -16.96 8.47
N LEU A 123 6.60 -16.65 9.07
CA LEU A 123 5.31 -16.69 8.38
C LEU A 123 5.29 -15.72 7.20
N ALA A 124 5.77 -14.49 7.36
CA ALA A 124 5.86 -13.50 6.28
C ALA A 124 6.73 -14.00 5.12
N LYS A 125 7.93 -14.55 5.41
CA LYS A 125 8.81 -15.18 4.40
C LYS A 125 8.10 -16.31 3.66
N ARG A 126 7.38 -17.16 4.39
CA ARG A 126 6.61 -18.28 3.82
C ARG A 126 5.47 -17.80 2.93
N ILE A 127 4.67 -16.82 3.38
CA ILE A 127 3.57 -16.21 2.60
C ILE A 127 4.12 -15.63 1.30
N LYS A 128 5.14 -14.78 1.40
CA LYS A 128 5.78 -14.12 0.26
C LYS A 128 6.33 -15.13 -0.74
N GLY A 129 7.02 -16.17 -0.26
CA GLY A 129 7.52 -17.25 -1.10
C GLY A 129 6.40 -18.04 -1.79
N LYS A 130 5.30 -18.31 -1.09
CA LYS A 130 4.14 -19.03 -1.64
C LYS A 130 3.40 -18.23 -2.71
N ILE A 131 3.14 -16.93 -2.46
CA ILE A 131 2.56 -16.01 -3.45
C ILE A 131 3.45 -15.97 -4.69
N LYS A 132 4.77 -15.82 -4.52
CA LYS A 132 5.70 -15.79 -5.65
C LYS A 132 5.71 -17.10 -6.43
N LYS A 133 5.65 -18.25 -5.75
CA LYS A 133 5.71 -19.58 -6.37
C LYS A 133 4.41 -19.94 -7.11
N GLU A 134 3.25 -19.68 -6.51
CA GLU A 134 1.95 -20.14 -7.02
C GLU A 134 1.27 -19.13 -7.95
N ILE A 135 1.48 -17.84 -7.70
CA ILE A 135 0.79 -16.75 -8.42
C ILE A 135 1.78 -15.94 -9.26
N GLY A 136 3.05 -15.87 -8.85
CA GLY A 136 4.11 -15.18 -9.59
C GLY A 136 4.28 -13.71 -9.21
N LEU A 137 3.41 -13.17 -8.36
CA LEU A 137 3.42 -11.77 -7.95
C LEU A 137 4.51 -11.47 -6.90
N PRO A 138 5.18 -10.31 -6.99
CA PRO A 138 5.91 -9.73 -5.86
C PRO A 138 4.92 -9.12 -4.86
N CYS A 139 5.29 -9.13 -3.59
CA CYS A 139 4.55 -8.44 -2.54
C CYS A 139 5.48 -7.90 -1.48
N THR A 140 5.05 -6.90 -0.73
CA THR A 140 5.72 -6.43 0.47
C THR A 140 4.86 -6.76 1.68
N ILE A 141 5.51 -7.11 2.79
CA ILE A 141 4.82 -7.46 4.04
C ILE A 141 5.37 -6.60 5.18
N GLY A 142 4.49 -5.93 5.92
CA GLY A 142 4.82 -5.24 7.15
C GLY A 142 4.31 -5.99 8.37
N VAL A 143 5.10 -6.01 9.45
CA VAL A 143 4.78 -6.68 10.71
C VAL A 143 4.82 -5.66 11.83
N SER A 144 3.73 -5.49 12.57
CA SER A 144 3.74 -4.65 13.79
C SER A 144 2.55 -4.93 14.71
N THR A 145 2.49 -4.24 15.84
CA THR A 145 1.36 -4.28 16.77
C THR A 145 0.19 -3.48 16.19
N GLY A 146 -0.72 -4.14 15.48
CA GLY A 146 -1.89 -3.52 14.88
C GLY A 146 -1.71 -3.06 13.43
N LYS A 147 -2.84 -2.96 12.73
CA LYS A 147 -2.94 -2.81 11.27
C LYS A 147 -2.28 -1.53 10.73
N ASN A 148 -2.43 -0.40 11.42
CA ASN A 148 -1.92 0.89 10.94
C ASN A 148 -0.39 0.92 10.89
N TYR A 149 0.26 0.46 11.95
CA TYR A 149 1.72 0.40 12.01
C TYR A 149 2.28 -0.66 11.04
N ALA A 150 1.60 -1.81 10.93
CA ALA A 150 1.95 -2.84 9.96
C ALA A 150 1.85 -2.33 8.50
N LYS A 151 0.80 -1.55 8.16
CA LYS A 151 0.68 -0.88 6.85
C LYS A 151 1.80 0.12 6.61
N MET A 152 2.10 0.99 7.58
CA MET A 152 3.15 1.99 7.43
C MET A 152 4.52 1.37 7.18
N VAL A 153 4.90 0.34 7.96
CA VAL A 153 6.19 -0.33 7.76
C VAL A 153 6.19 -1.18 6.48
N CYS A 154 5.04 -1.70 6.04
CA CYS A 154 4.89 -2.33 4.74
C CYS A 154 5.22 -1.34 3.60
N ASP A 155 4.61 -0.16 3.59
CA ASP A 155 4.84 0.84 2.55
C ASP A 155 6.31 1.32 2.49
N ASP A 156 6.94 1.50 3.65
CA ASP A 156 8.35 1.92 3.73
C ASP A 156 9.33 0.79 3.37
N SER A 157 8.87 -0.46 3.33
CA SER A 157 9.67 -1.64 2.95
C SER A 157 9.53 -2.02 1.48
N LYS A 158 8.75 -1.27 0.69
CA LYS A 158 8.59 -1.52 -0.75
C LYS A 158 9.90 -1.20 -1.49
N PRO A 159 10.25 -1.94 -2.55
CA PRO A 159 9.51 -3.05 -3.14
C PRO A 159 9.99 -4.42 -2.66
N ASN A 160 9.11 -5.41 -2.75
CA ASN A 160 9.41 -6.82 -2.50
C ASN A 160 10.16 -7.04 -1.17
N GLY A 161 9.82 -6.29 -0.13
CA GLY A 161 10.46 -6.35 1.19
C GLY A 161 9.68 -7.15 2.24
N ILE A 162 10.26 -7.25 3.43
CA ILE A 162 9.59 -7.57 4.69
C ILE A 162 10.09 -6.53 5.71
N GLY A 163 9.17 -5.79 6.33
CA GLY A 163 9.46 -4.80 7.35
C GLY A 163 8.88 -5.22 8.69
N ILE A 164 9.63 -5.00 9.78
CA ILE A 164 9.19 -5.31 11.13
C ILE A 164 9.35 -4.05 11.96
N LEU A 165 8.28 -3.63 12.63
CA LEU A 165 8.29 -2.54 13.59
C LEU A 165 7.86 -3.08 14.95
N LYS A 166 8.79 -3.15 15.90
CA LYS A 166 8.52 -3.66 17.23
C LYS A 166 7.73 -2.65 18.07
N GLY A 167 6.99 -3.15 19.07
CA GLY A 167 6.12 -2.32 19.90
C GLY A 167 6.88 -1.17 20.57
N GLU A 168 8.08 -1.45 21.08
CA GLU A 168 8.97 -0.45 21.69
C GLU A 168 9.52 0.60 20.71
N GLU A 169 9.47 0.31 19.40
CA GLU A 169 9.96 1.19 18.33
C GLU A 169 8.85 2.06 17.73
N VAL A 170 7.57 1.80 18.02
CA VAL A 170 6.43 2.50 17.42
C VAL A 170 6.51 4.01 17.67
N VAL A 171 6.63 4.44 18.92
CA VAL A 171 6.67 5.86 19.28
C VAL A 171 7.81 6.61 18.58
N PRO A 172 9.08 6.18 18.66
CA PRO A 172 10.16 6.86 17.95
C PRO A 172 10.00 6.79 16.42
N TYR A 173 9.42 5.73 15.87
CA TYR A 173 9.14 5.61 14.45
C TYR A 173 8.10 6.62 13.96
N LEU A 174 7.03 6.86 14.73
CA LEU A 174 5.94 7.76 14.34
C LEU A 174 6.32 9.24 14.43
N LYS A 175 7.16 9.61 15.39
CA LYS A 175 7.45 11.00 15.78
C LYS A 175 7.66 11.96 14.59
N ASP A 176 8.46 11.56 13.61
CA ASP A 176 8.83 12.40 12.47
C ASP A 176 8.11 12.07 11.15
N LYS A 177 7.19 11.09 11.17
CA LYS A 177 6.42 10.72 9.98
C LYS A 177 5.34 11.75 9.74
N LYS A 178 5.11 12.04 8.45
CA LYS A 178 4.01 12.91 8.05
C LYS A 178 2.66 12.25 8.32
N VAL A 179 1.63 13.04 8.63
CA VAL A 179 0.29 12.53 8.93
C VAL A 179 -0.34 11.74 7.77
N GLU A 180 0.01 12.03 6.51
CA GLU A 180 -0.47 11.31 5.32
C GLU A 180 -0.01 9.84 5.27
N LYS A 181 0.93 9.44 6.13
CA LYS A 181 1.34 8.05 6.26
C LYS A 181 0.36 7.23 7.10
N MET A 182 -0.50 7.87 7.89
CA MET A 182 -1.52 7.16 8.67
C MET A 182 -2.65 6.66 7.77
N LEU A 183 -3.11 5.44 8.02
CA LEU A 183 -4.26 4.88 7.32
C LEU A 183 -5.49 5.78 7.53
N GLY A 184 -6.20 6.10 6.44
CA GLY A 184 -7.36 6.99 6.46
C GLY A 184 -7.06 8.49 6.37
N VAL A 185 -5.80 8.91 6.49
CA VAL A 185 -5.40 10.32 6.32
C VAL A 185 -5.13 10.62 4.84
N GLY A 186 -6.21 10.91 4.11
CA GLY A 186 -6.12 11.45 2.75
C GLY A 186 -5.79 12.95 2.71
N ARG A 187 -5.57 13.48 1.50
CA ARG A 187 -5.22 14.89 1.25
C ARG A 187 -6.08 15.90 2.04
N LYS A 188 -7.41 15.74 2.03
CA LYS A 188 -8.32 16.67 2.73
C LYS A 188 -8.13 16.66 4.25
N THR A 189 -7.89 15.49 4.83
CA THR A 189 -7.66 15.36 6.28
C THR A 189 -6.30 15.95 6.63
N ALA A 190 -5.27 15.68 5.82
CA ALA A 190 -3.95 16.27 5.98
C ALA A 190 -3.98 17.80 5.90
N GLU A 191 -4.71 18.38 4.93
CA GLU A 191 -4.92 19.83 4.82
C GLU A 191 -5.60 20.42 6.07
N ARG A 192 -6.56 19.70 6.67
CA ARG A 192 -7.21 20.12 7.93
C ARG A 192 -6.25 20.07 9.11
N LEU A 193 -5.46 19.00 9.26
CA LEU A 193 -4.43 18.89 10.29
C LEU A 193 -3.38 19.99 10.14
N ALA A 194 -2.92 20.25 8.91
CA ALA A 194 -1.96 21.31 8.62
C ALA A 194 -2.51 22.69 9.01
N SER A 195 -3.81 22.94 8.81
CA SER A 195 -4.46 24.19 9.26
C SER A 195 -4.48 24.38 10.79
N MET A 196 -4.24 23.30 11.54
CA MET A 196 -4.09 23.29 12.99
C MET A 196 -2.61 23.34 13.43
N GLY A 197 -1.67 23.45 12.49
CA GLY A 197 -0.22 23.39 12.75
C GLY A 197 0.31 21.98 12.97
N ILE A 198 -0.41 20.95 12.49
CA ILE A 198 -0.06 19.53 12.63
C ILE A 198 0.29 18.96 11.26
N GLU A 199 1.57 18.67 11.04
CA GLU A 199 2.09 18.03 9.82
C GLU A 199 2.67 16.64 10.10
N LYS A 200 3.09 16.38 11.33
CA LYS A 200 3.68 15.12 11.78
C LYS A 200 2.79 14.35 12.74
N ILE A 201 2.92 13.03 12.74
CA ILE A 201 2.15 12.16 13.64
C ILE A 201 2.48 12.47 15.10
N GLY A 202 3.75 12.70 15.45
CA GLY A 202 4.12 13.07 16.82
C GLY A 202 3.52 14.40 17.31
N GLU A 203 3.07 15.27 16.40
CA GLU A 203 2.38 16.52 16.77
C GLU A 203 0.91 16.26 17.14
N ILE A 204 0.28 15.23 16.58
CA ILE A 204 -1.06 14.78 16.99
C ILE A 204 -1.07 14.36 18.46
N ALA A 205 -0.04 13.61 18.90
CA ALA A 205 0.09 13.15 20.29
C ALA A 205 0.20 14.30 21.31
N ASN A 206 0.62 15.49 20.85
CA ASN A 206 0.76 16.69 21.67
C ASN A 206 -0.43 17.67 21.50
N ALA A 207 -1.38 17.37 20.61
CA ALA A 207 -2.52 18.24 20.35
C ALA A 207 -3.64 18.04 21.39
N ASP A 208 -4.54 19.03 21.51
CA ASP A 208 -5.73 18.89 22.34
C ASP A 208 -6.70 17.87 21.68
N PRO A 209 -7.00 16.72 22.34
CA PRO A 209 -7.90 15.73 21.79
C PRO A 209 -9.33 16.26 21.55
N ASN A 210 -9.78 17.26 22.32
CA ASN A 210 -11.09 17.88 22.09
C ASN A 210 -11.12 18.65 20.78
N LEU A 211 -10.05 19.39 20.46
CA LEU A 211 -9.91 20.12 19.22
C LEU A 211 -9.83 19.16 18.02
N LEU A 212 -9.13 18.03 18.15
CA LEU A 212 -9.10 16.99 17.13
C LEU A 212 -10.50 16.43 16.86
N VAL A 213 -11.28 16.15 17.91
CA VAL A 213 -12.66 15.66 17.77
C VAL A 213 -13.59 16.74 17.21
N GLU A 214 -13.45 18.00 17.60
CA GLU A 214 -14.25 19.11 17.06
C GLU A 214 -14.04 19.24 15.53
N ARG A 215 -12.79 19.12 15.07
CA ARG A 215 -12.43 19.32 13.66
C ARG A 215 -12.61 18.09 12.78
N LEU A 216 -12.43 16.89 13.34
CA LEU A 216 -12.37 15.64 12.57
C LEU A 216 -13.40 14.59 13.03
N GLY A 217 -14.21 14.89 14.05
CA GLY A 217 -15.20 13.97 14.60
C GLY A 217 -14.57 12.74 15.27
N SER A 218 -15.21 11.58 15.13
CA SER A 218 -14.72 10.31 15.67
C SER A 218 -13.32 9.93 15.16
N PHE A 219 -12.99 10.34 13.94
CA PHE A 219 -11.67 10.08 13.36
C PHE A 219 -10.56 10.86 14.06
N GLY A 220 -10.84 12.07 14.59
CA GLY A 220 -9.88 12.83 15.39
C GLY A 220 -9.48 12.10 16.67
N LYS A 221 -10.44 11.42 17.32
CA LYS A 221 -10.18 10.56 18.47
C LYS A 221 -9.31 9.36 18.10
N GLU A 222 -9.60 8.73 16.96
CA GLU A 222 -8.83 7.58 16.47
C GLU A 222 -7.37 7.96 16.17
N LEU A 223 -7.14 9.08 15.48
CA LEU A 223 -5.81 9.59 15.20
C LEU A 223 -5.00 9.83 16.47
N TYR A 224 -5.62 10.42 17.51
CA TYR A 224 -4.96 10.65 18.80
C TYR A 224 -4.56 9.35 19.51
N LEU A 225 -5.37 8.29 19.39
CA LEU A 225 -5.05 6.98 19.99
C LEU A 225 -3.95 6.23 19.23
N LEU A 226 -3.67 6.63 18.00
CA LEU A 226 -2.68 6.02 17.10
C LEU A 226 -1.38 6.82 16.98
N SER A 227 -1.32 8.00 17.60
CA SER A 227 -0.20 8.94 17.52
C SER A 227 0.74 8.86 18.71
#